data_AF-A0A7L1J8U5-F1
#
_entry.id   AF-A0A7L1J8U5-F1
#
_cell.length_a   1.000
_cell.length_b   1.000
_cell.length_c   1.000
_cell.angle_alpha   90.00
_cell.angle_beta   90.00
_cell.angle_gamma   90.00
#
_symmetry.space_group_name_H-M   'P 1'
#
loop_
_entity.id
_entity.type
_entity.pdbx_description
1 polymer ?
#
loop_
_entity_poly.entity_id
_entity_poly.type
_entity_poly.pdbx_seq_one_letter_code
_entity_poly.pdbx_strand_id
1 'polypeptide(L)'
;AADDESRDIIASAQCILDRENYFVREVDRYLRHNDFLNLRKKEILYKKWLENVSEPLLRKIQDKMESQSSEEIRKRKEQQHSLYLKYCNNKGYVALEAYDPSEYDPFFLKTRTNCWKVSVPTLQDPLLEDIQRKFTETGIIKQCETGRPYSSKELHKLSKAELPLLPLSRQRMDAVEWLKVPHAYIASDVHQMAR
;
A
#
# COMPACT_ATOMS: atom_id res chain seq x y z
N ALA A 1 -9.37 -22.02 -69.40
CA ALA A 1 -8.07 -22.10 -68.71
C ALA A 1 -7.91 -20.91 -67.76
N ALA A 2 -7.84 -19.67 -68.24
CA ALA A 2 -7.67 -18.48 -67.38
C ALA A 2 -8.77 -18.24 -66.32
N ASP A 3 -10.04 -18.55 -66.62
CA ASP A 3 -11.15 -18.42 -65.66
C ASP A 3 -11.12 -19.47 -64.53
N ASP A 4 -10.46 -20.59 -64.75
CA ASP A 4 -10.38 -21.70 -63.78
C ASP A 4 -9.27 -21.42 -62.75
N GLU A 5 -8.11 -20.94 -63.23
CA GLU A 5 -7.01 -20.47 -62.38
C GLU A 5 -7.44 -19.31 -61.47
N SER A 6 -8.27 -18.38 -61.99
CA SER A 6 -8.81 -17.29 -61.18
C SER A 6 -9.74 -17.79 -60.07
N ARG A 7 -10.50 -18.87 -60.28
CA ARG A 7 -11.38 -19.46 -59.26
C ARG A 7 -10.58 -20.19 -58.19
N ASP A 8 -9.52 -20.89 -58.58
CA ASP A 8 -8.63 -21.59 -57.65
C ASP A 8 -7.86 -20.62 -56.75
N ILE A 9 -7.44 -19.47 -57.27
CA ILE A 9 -6.82 -18.40 -56.49
C ILE A 9 -7.80 -17.83 -55.47
N ILE A 10 -9.06 -17.59 -55.88
CA ILE A 10 -10.11 -17.09 -54.98
C ILE A 10 -10.43 -18.11 -53.89
N ALA A 11 -10.54 -19.40 -54.24
CA ALA A 11 -10.79 -20.47 -53.27
C ALA A 11 -9.64 -20.61 -52.25
N SER A 12 -8.40 -20.50 -52.72
CA SER A 12 -7.21 -20.53 -51.85
C SER A 12 -7.17 -19.33 -50.90
N ALA A 13 -7.49 -18.13 -51.40
CA ALA A 13 -7.59 -16.93 -50.58
C ALA A 13 -8.69 -17.05 -49.52
N GLN A 14 -9.86 -17.61 -49.89
CA GLN A 14 -10.96 -17.83 -48.95
C GLN A 14 -10.58 -18.83 -47.84
N CYS A 15 -9.88 -19.91 -48.19
CA CYS A 15 -9.40 -20.89 -47.22
C CYS A 15 -8.43 -20.26 -46.19
N ILE A 16 -7.54 -19.37 -46.63
CA ILE A 16 -6.65 -18.62 -45.75
C ILE A 16 -7.46 -17.71 -44.82
N LEU A 17 -8.42 -16.95 -45.37
CA LEU A 17 -9.27 -16.05 -44.59
C LEU A 17 -10.12 -16.80 -43.56
N ASP A 18 -10.66 -17.96 -43.90
CA ASP A 18 -11.45 -18.78 -42.98
C ASP A 18 -10.59 -19.33 -41.82
N ARG A 19 -9.36 -19.72 -42.12
CA ARG A 19 -8.37 -20.15 -41.12
C ARG A 19 -7.97 -19.00 -40.18
N GLU A 20 -7.73 -17.80 -40.73
CA GLU A 20 -7.42 -16.61 -39.95
C GLU A 20 -8.60 -16.20 -39.07
N ASN A 21 -9.81 -16.17 -39.63
CA ASN A 21 -11.04 -15.87 -38.88
C ASN A 21 -11.26 -16.86 -37.74
N TYR A 22 -11.03 -18.15 -37.97
CA TYR A 22 -11.10 -19.14 -36.91
C TYR A 22 -10.06 -18.88 -35.80
N PHE A 23 -8.81 -18.61 -36.18
CA PHE A 23 -7.74 -18.30 -35.23
C PHE A 23 -8.06 -17.07 -34.37
N VAL A 24 -8.50 -15.97 -34.99
CA VAL A 24 -8.88 -14.73 -34.29
C VAL A 24 -10.01 -15.00 -33.29
N ARG A 25 -11.03 -15.77 -33.69
CA ARG A 25 -12.15 -16.13 -32.80
C ARG A 25 -11.70 -16.96 -31.60
N GLU A 26 -10.75 -17.88 -31.80
CA GLU A 26 -10.24 -18.71 -30.72
C GLU A 26 -9.41 -17.88 -29.73
N VAL A 27 -8.53 -17.00 -30.23
CA VAL A 27 -7.78 -16.05 -29.38
C VAL A 27 -8.73 -15.17 -28.57
N ASP A 28 -9.74 -14.61 -29.22
CA ASP A 28 -10.74 -13.76 -28.58
C ASP A 28 -11.57 -14.53 -27.52
N ARG A 29 -11.87 -15.82 -27.75
CA ARG A 29 -12.45 -16.70 -26.73
C ARG A 29 -11.52 -16.88 -25.53
N TYR A 30 -10.23 -17.13 -25.76
CA TYR A 30 -9.25 -17.28 -24.68
C TYR A 30 -9.10 -15.99 -23.87
N LEU A 31 -9.04 -14.84 -24.53
CA LEU A 31 -8.94 -13.54 -23.86
C LEU A 31 -10.15 -13.28 -22.97
N ARG A 32 -11.38 -13.46 -23.49
CA ARG A 32 -12.60 -13.36 -22.68
C ARG A 32 -12.63 -14.29 -21.48
N HIS A 33 -12.16 -15.54 -21.67
CA HIS A 33 -12.09 -16.49 -20.57
C HIS A 33 -11.07 -16.05 -19.51
N ASN A 34 -9.91 -15.54 -19.93
CA ASN A 34 -8.89 -15.00 -19.03
C ASN A 34 -9.44 -13.80 -18.23
N ASP A 35 -10.14 -12.88 -18.89
CA ASP A 35 -10.78 -11.73 -18.24
C ASP A 35 -11.80 -12.16 -17.19
N PHE A 36 -12.64 -13.15 -17.53
CA PHE A 36 -13.57 -13.75 -16.59
C PHE A 36 -12.86 -14.36 -15.37
N LEU A 37 -11.80 -15.13 -15.59
CA LEU A 37 -11.01 -15.72 -14.49
C LEU A 37 -10.35 -14.63 -13.63
N ASN A 38 -9.84 -13.56 -14.23
CA ASN A 38 -9.25 -12.43 -13.53
C ASN A 38 -10.27 -11.69 -12.67
N LEU A 39 -11.48 -11.45 -13.19
CA LEU A 39 -12.59 -10.90 -12.43
C LEU A 39 -12.93 -11.80 -11.25
N ARG A 40 -13.08 -13.11 -11.50
CA ARG A 40 -13.39 -14.07 -10.45
C ARG A 40 -12.33 -14.12 -9.35
N LYS A 41 -11.04 -14.05 -9.73
CA LYS A 41 -9.92 -13.96 -8.79
C LYS A 41 -10.02 -12.71 -7.92
N LYS A 42 -10.31 -11.54 -8.52
CA LYS A 42 -10.48 -10.28 -7.80
C LYS A 42 -11.63 -10.34 -6.79
N GLU A 43 -12.78 -10.91 -7.18
CA GLU A 43 -13.90 -11.11 -6.27
C GLU A 43 -13.54 -11.96 -5.06
N ILE A 44 -12.85 -13.09 -5.29
CA ILE A 44 -12.44 -13.99 -4.21
C ILE A 44 -11.45 -13.28 -3.27
N LEU A 45 -10.47 -12.55 -3.83
CA LEU A 45 -9.53 -11.76 -3.03
C LEU A 45 -10.23 -10.70 -2.20
N TYR A 46 -11.20 -9.98 -2.78
CA TYR A 46 -11.98 -8.99 -2.06
C TYR A 46 -12.75 -9.61 -0.89
N LYS A 47 -13.42 -10.75 -1.10
CA LYS A 47 -14.13 -11.47 -0.03
C LYS A 47 -13.19 -11.89 1.09
N LYS A 48 -12.05 -12.50 0.75
CA LYS A 48 -11.03 -12.88 1.73
C LYS A 48 -10.51 -11.68 2.52
N TRP A 49 -10.26 -10.57 1.84
CA TRP A 49 -9.79 -9.34 2.50
C TRP A 49 -10.86 -8.77 3.42
N LEU A 50 -12.13 -8.80 3.00
CA LEU A 50 -13.24 -8.34 3.81
C LEU A 50 -13.29 -9.11 5.14
N GLU A 51 -13.28 -10.44 5.06
CA GLU A 51 -13.35 -11.37 6.19
C GLU A 51 -12.10 -11.31 7.10
N ASN A 52 -10.90 -11.28 6.52
CA ASN A 52 -9.65 -11.41 7.28
C ASN A 52 -9.10 -10.07 7.79
N VAL A 53 -9.41 -8.96 7.12
CA VAL A 53 -8.83 -7.64 7.41
C VAL A 53 -9.93 -6.69 7.88
N SER A 54 -10.97 -6.47 7.07
CA SER A 54 -11.91 -5.37 7.33
C SER A 54 -12.85 -5.65 8.52
N GLU A 55 -13.45 -6.83 8.59
CA GLU A 55 -14.42 -7.17 9.63
C GLU A 55 -13.76 -7.23 11.02
N PRO A 56 -12.57 -7.87 11.20
CA PRO A 56 -11.88 -7.86 12.48
C PRO A 56 -11.48 -6.46 12.92
N LEU A 57 -11.03 -5.62 11.97
CA LEU A 57 -10.68 -4.22 12.25
C LEU A 57 -11.89 -3.42 12.74
N LEU A 58 -12.99 -3.47 11.99
CA LEU A 58 -14.21 -2.75 12.34
C LEU A 58 -14.78 -3.22 13.68
N ARG A 59 -14.82 -4.54 13.90
CA ARG A 59 -15.26 -5.11 15.17
C ARG A 59 -14.41 -4.64 16.33
N LYS A 60 -13.08 -4.59 16.19
CA LYS A 60 -12.18 -4.09 17.24
C LYS A 60 -12.38 -2.60 17.55
N ILE A 61 -12.67 -1.79 16.53
CA ILE A 61 -13.00 -0.38 16.72
C ILE A 61 -14.33 -0.26 17.47
N GLN A 62 -15.34 -1.01 17.05
CA GLN A 62 -16.66 -1.03 17.69
C GLN A 62 -16.58 -1.51 19.14
N ASP A 63 -15.92 -2.64 19.41
CA ASP A 63 -15.68 -3.14 20.77
C ASP A 63 -14.98 -2.09 21.64
N LYS A 64 -14.03 -1.34 21.07
CA LYS A 64 -13.35 -0.26 21.80
C LYS A 64 -14.27 0.91 22.10
N MET A 65 -15.15 1.26 21.17
CA MET A 65 -16.14 2.32 21.37
C MET A 65 -17.17 1.92 22.42
N GLU A 66 -17.66 0.68 22.36
CA GLU A 66 -18.68 0.15 23.28
C GLU A 66 -18.13 -0.13 24.68
N SER A 67 -16.88 -0.57 24.81
CA SER A 67 -16.24 -0.78 26.12
C SER A 67 -16.05 0.51 26.93
N GLN A 68 -16.13 1.68 26.30
CA GLN A 68 -16.07 2.94 27.03
C GLN A 68 -17.44 3.31 27.57
N SER A 69 -17.56 3.30 28.90
CA SER A 69 -18.74 3.84 29.57
C SER A 69 -18.92 5.33 29.24
N SER A 70 -20.17 5.73 28.96
CA SER A 70 -20.56 7.13 28.78
C SER A 70 -20.16 8.00 29.97
N GLU A 71 -20.22 7.45 31.17
CA GLU A 71 -19.80 8.09 32.41
C GLU A 71 -18.28 8.33 32.47
N GLU A 72 -17.48 7.35 32.05
CA GLU A 72 -16.02 7.48 31.95
C GLU A 72 -15.61 8.52 30.87
N ILE A 73 -16.37 8.62 29.78
CA ILE A 73 -16.20 9.66 28.76
C ILE A 73 -16.52 11.04 29.36
N ARG A 74 -17.64 11.17 30.09
CA ARG A 74 -18.05 12.43 30.72
C ARG A 74 -17.01 12.92 31.74
N LYS A 75 -16.59 12.05 32.66
CA LYS A 75 -15.57 12.37 33.67
C LYS A 75 -14.26 12.85 33.05
N ARG A 76 -13.81 12.21 31.96
CA ARG A 76 -12.59 12.64 31.24
C ARG A 76 -12.74 14.04 30.64
N LYS A 77 -13.88 14.34 30.02
CA LYS A 77 -14.17 15.68 29.47
C LYS A 77 -14.20 16.73 30.57
N GLU A 78 -14.84 16.44 31.70
CA GLU A 78 -14.89 17.32 32.87
C GLU A 78 -13.49 17.58 33.46
N GLN A 79 -12.67 16.54 33.58
CA GLN A 79 -11.27 16.67 34.03
C GLN A 79 -10.43 17.52 33.08
N GLN A 80 -10.57 17.32 31.76
CA GLN A 80 -9.85 18.12 30.79
C GLN A 80 -10.30 19.59 30.81
N HIS A 81 -11.60 19.82 30.94
CA HIS A 81 -12.16 21.18 31.06
C HIS A 81 -11.69 21.88 32.34
N SER A 82 -11.68 21.19 33.49
CA SER A 82 -11.21 21.79 34.74
C SER A 82 -9.72 22.12 34.70
N LEU A 83 -8.89 21.29 34.05
CA LEU A 83 -7.48 21.58 33.81
C LEU A 83 -7.30 22.80 32.91
N TYR A 84 -8.09 22.91 31.84
CA TYR A 84 -8.08 24.07 30.95
C TYR A 84 -8.46 25.36 31.70
N LEU A 85 -9.55 25.34 32.47
CA LEU A 85 -9.95 26.50 33.28
C LEU A 85 -8.87 26.89 34.29
N LYS A 86 -8.24 25.91 34.95
CA LYS A 86 -7.13 26.16 35.88
C LYS A 86 -5.94 26.81 35.16
N TYR A 87 -5.60 26.35 33.96
CA TYR A 87 -4.54 26.94 33.15
C TYR A 87 -4.85 28.40 32.79
N CYS A 88 -6.06 28.66 32.28
CA CYS A 88 -6.52 30.02 31.94
C CYS A 88 -6.51 30.95 33.16
N ASN A 89 -7.05 30.49 34.29
CA ASN A 89 -7.11 31.27 35.53
C ASN A 89 -5.73 31.58 36.10
N ASN A 90 -4.79 30.63 36.01
CA ASN A 90 -3.42 30.82 36.48
C ASN A 90 -2.64 31.85 35.67
N LYS A 91 -2.92 31.96 34.36
CA LYS A 91 -2.18 32.87 33.48
C LYS A 91 -2.64 34.33 33.60
N GLY A 92 -3.83 34.57 34.13
CA GLY A 92 -4.38 35.92 34.33
C GLY A 92 -5.03 36.52 33.08
N TYR A 93 -5.28 37.82 33.10
CA TYR A 93 -5.94 38.54 32.01
C TYR A 93 -4.98 38.74 30.82
N VAL A 94 -5.40 38.30 29.64
CA VAL A 94 -4.69 38.54 28.38
C VAL A 94 -5.51 39.48 27.52
N ALA A 95 -4.88 40.56 27.05
CA ALA A 95 -5.48 41.49 26.11
C ALA A 95 -5.74 40.78 24.77
N LEU A 96 -6.87 41.08 24.13
CA LEU A 96 -7.30 40.41 22.90
C LEU A 96 -6.27 40.53 21.76
N GLU A 97 -5.50 41.62 21.73
CA GLU A 97 -4.44 41.87 20.75
C GLU A 97 -3.26 40.88 20.85
N ALA A 98 -3.08 40.26 22.01
CA ALA A 98 -2.03 39.27 22.28
C ALA A 98 -2.57 37.83 22.36
N TYR A 99 -3.81 37.58 21.91
CA TYR A 99 -4.41 36.25 21.95
C TYR A 99 -3.84 35.34 20.86
N ASP A 100 -3.14 34.29 21.28
CA ASP A 100 -2.77 33.17 20.40
C ASP A 100 -3.76 32.00 20.60
N PRO A 101 -4.55 31.63 19.57
CA PRO A 101 -5.44 30.47 19.63
C PRO A 101 -4.74 29.16 19.99
N SER A 102 -3.47 29.00 19.60
CA SER A 102 -2.68 27.79 19.85
C SER A 102 -2.36 27.61 21.33
N GLU A 103 -2.20 28.73 22.04
CA GLU A 103 -1.87 28.77 23.46
C GLU A 103 -3.08 28.45 24.35
N TYR A 104 -4.29 28.70 23.84
CA TYR A 104 -5.57 28.46 24.51
C TYR A 104 -6.33 27.25 23.93
N ASP A 105 -5.63 26.29 23.32
CA ASP A 105 -6.26 25.06 22.84
C ASP A 105 -6.72 24.20 24.05
N PRO A 106 -8.05 23.95 24.22
CA PRO A 106 -8.58 23.11 25.29
C PRO A 106 -8.10 21.65 25.21
N PHE A 107 -7.52 21.23 24.08
CA PHE A 107 -6.92 19.91 23.88
C PHE A 107 -5.40 19.87 24.04
N PHE A 108 -4.75 21.00 24.35
CA PHE A 108 -3.29 21.07 24.51
C PHE A 108 -2.78 20.16 25.63
N LEU A 109 -3.52 20.10 26.74
CA LEU A 109 -3.24 19.24 27.88
C LEU A 109 -3.78 17.82 27.64
N LYS A 110 -3.24 17.09 26.66
CA LYS A 110 -3.63 15.69 26.38
C LYS A 110 -3.22 14.78 27.54
N THR A 111 -4.06 14.66 28.56
CA THR A 111 -3.83 13.80 29.73
C THR A 111 -3.88 12.31 29.39
N ARG A 112 -4.62 11.90 28.35
CA ARG A 112 -4.72 10.51 27.89
C ARG A 112 -4.82 10.38 26.37
N THR A 113 -3.68 10.44 25.67
CA THR A 113 -3.59 10.16 24.22
C THR A 113 -4.00 8.73 23.83
N ASN A 114 -3.88 7.78 24.75
CA ASN A 114 -4.04 6.35 24.44
C ASN A 114 -5.47 5.80 24.66
N CYS A 115 -6.43 6.61 25.11
CA CYS A 115 -7.75 6.10 25.47
C CYS A 115 -8.53 5.49 24.28
N TRP A 116 -8.26 5.96 23.07
CA TRP A 116 -8.85 5.47 21.81
C TRP A 116 -7.90 4.59 21.00
N LYS A 117 -6.68 4.33 21.50
CA LYS A 117 -5.71 3.51 20.79
C LYS A 117 -6.14 2.05 20.88
N VAL A 118 -6.28 1.40 19.73
CA VAL A 118 -6.57 -0.03 19.61
C VAL A 118 -5.32 -0.72 19.09
N SER A 119 -4.85 -1.75 19.79
CA SER A 119 -3.84 -2.67 19.28
C SER A 119 -4.53 -3.79 18.53
N VAL A 120 -4.25 -3.92 17.25
CA VAL A 120 -4.73 -5.03 16.41
C VAL A 120 -3.60 -6.05 16.25
N PRO A 121 -3.90 -7.37 16.30
CA PRO A 121 -2.92 -8.39 15.97
C PRO A 121 -2.53 -8.26 14.49
N THR A 122 -1.44 -8.94 14.10
CA THR A 122 -1.01 -8.97 12.70
C THR A 122 -2.14 -9.52 11.83
N LEU A 123 -2.69 -8.67 10.98
CA LEU A 123 -3.76 -9.06 10.05
C LEU A 123 -3.14 -9.82 8.88
N GLN A 124 -3.76 -10.95 8.52
CA GLN A 124 -3.38 -11.70 7.33
C GLN A 124 -3.99 -11.04 6.11
N ASP A 125 -3.24 -10.11 5.52
CA ASP A 125 -3.64 -9.47 4.27
C ASP A 125 -3.41 -10.42 3.09
N PRO A 126 -4.47 -10.87 2.38
CA PRO A 126 -4.33 -11.75 1.23
C PRO A 126 -3.51 -11.15 0.07
N LEU A 127 -3.39 -9.81 -0.01
CA LEU A 127 -2.55 -9.14 -1.01
C LEU A 127 -1.05 -9.27 -0.70
N LEU A 128 -0.72 -9.46 0.58
CA LEU A 128 0.66 -9.56 1.05
C LEU A 128 1.08 -11.01 1.31
N GLU A 129 0.17 -11.97 1.23
CA GLU A 129 0.41 -13.38 1.54
C GLU A 129 1.60 -13.95 0.76
N ASP A 130 1.63 -13.74 -0.56
CA ASP A 130 2.73 -14.21 -1.41
C ASP A 130 4.06 -13.54 -1.05
N ILE A 131 4.03 -12.27 -0.66
CA ILE A 131 5.22 -11.52 -0.25
C ILE A 131 5.73 -12.06 1.08
N GLN A 132 4.84 -12.25 2.06
CA GLN A 132 5.17 -12.81 3.37
C GLN A 132 5.71 -14.23 3.28
N ARG A 133 5.11 -15.08 2.42
CA ARG A 133 5.58 -16.43 2.16
C ARG A 133 7.01 -16.40 1.62
N LYS A 134 7.27 -15.60 0.58
CA LYS A 134 8.63 -15.43 0.02
C LYS A 134 9.63 -14.93 1.06
N PHE A 135 9.25 -13.98 1.90
CA PHE A 135 10.12 -13.49 2.98
C PHE A 135 10.42 -14.57 4.02
N THR A 136 9.44 -15.42 4.32
CA THR A 136 9.60 -16.52 5.27
C THR A 136 10.52 -17.59 4.68
N GLU A 137 10.30 -17.98 3.43
CA GLU A 137 11.14 -18.93 2.69
C GLU A 137 12.59 -18.44 2.60
N THR A 138 12.80 -17.19 2.15
CA THR A 138 14.15 -16.60 2.08
C THR A 138 14.81 -16.48 3.45
N GLY A 139 14.05 -16.17 4.49
CA GLY A 139 14.54 -16.16 5.86
C GLY A 139 15.04 -17.52 6.33
N ILE A 140 14.28 -18.58 6.05
CA ILE A 140 14.65 -19.97 6.37
C ILE A 140 15.91 -20.36 5.61
N ILE A 141 16.00 -20.06 4.31
CA ILE A 141 17.19 -20.36 3.49
C ILE A 141 18.43 -19.69 4.08
N LYS A 142 18.39 -18.38 4.36
CA LYS A 142 19.52 -17.65 4.95
C LYS A 142 19.89 -18.19 6.34
N GLN A 143 18.91 -18.63 7.13
CA GLN A 143 19.16 -19.25 8.42
C GLN A 143 19.89 -20.60 8.27
N CYS A 144 19.51 -21.42 7.29
CA CYS A 144 20.22 -22.66 6.99
C CYS A 144 21.66 -22.40 6.51
N GLU A 145 21.88 -21.35 5.72
CA GLU A 145 23.21 -20.99 5.21
C GLU A 145 24.16 -20.47 6.30
N THR A 146 23.65 -19.67 7.23
CA THR A 146 24.50 -18.92 8.19
C THR A 146 24.39 -19.40 9.63
N GLY A 147 23.45 -20.30 9.93
CA GLY A 147 23.21 -20.84 11.27
C GLY A 147 22.53 -19.87 12.25
N ARG A 148 22.13 -18.65 11.82
CA ARG A 148 21.47 -17.66 12.68
C ARG A 148 20.07 -17.29 12.19
N PRO A 149 19.11 -17.05 13.08
CA PRO A 149 17.82 -16.49 12.69
C PRO A 149 17.98 -15.02 12.26
N TYR A 150 17.25 -14.62 11.21
CA TYR A 150 17.22 -13.24 10.73
C TYR A 150 15.89 -12.56 11.02
N SER A 151 15.93 -11.30 11.43
CA SER A 151 14.74 -10.46 11.52
C SER A 151 14.24 -10.05 10.13
N SER A 152 12.94 -9.85 9.97
CA SER A 152 12.35 -9.27 8.75
C SER A 152 13.04 -7.97 8.31
N LYS A 153 13.45 -7.11 9.28
CA LYS A 153 14.18 -5.88 8.98
C LYS A 153 15.58 -6.15 8.40
N GLU A 154 16.24 -7.21 8.84
CA GLU A 154 17.57 -7.60 8.35
C GLU A 154 17.47 -8.23 6.97
N LEU A 155 16.51 -9.14 6.77
CA LEU A 155 16.23 -9.75 5.46
C LEU A 155 15.89 -8.69 4.41
N HIS A 156 15.09 -7.69 4.77
CA HIS A 156 14.76 -6.60 3.86
C HIS A 156 15.98 -5.71 3.53
N LYS A 157 16.93 -5.55 4.46
CA LYS A 157 18.21 -4.87 4.16
C LYS A 157 19.09 -5.71 3.24
N LEU A 158 19.14 -7.02 3.44
CA LEU A 158 19.89 -7.95 2.60
C LEU A 158 19.31 -8.00 1.18
N SER A 159 17.98 -8.11 1.04
CA SER A 159 17.35 -8.12 -0.27
C SER A 159 17.57 -6.81 -1.03
N LYS A 160 17.52 -5.66 -0.34
CA LYS A 160 17.91 -4.37 -0.93
C LYS A 160 19.38 -4.31 -1.34
N ALA A 161 20.26 -5.02 -0.62
CA ALA A 161 21.69 -5.08 -0.91
C ALA A 161 22.02 -6.00 -2.10
N GLU A 162 21.25 -7.07 -2.30
CA GLU A 162 21.43 -8.06 -3.38
C GLU A 162 20.89 -7.58 -4.75
N LEU A 163 19.98 -6.59 -4.78
CA LEU A 163 19.48 -6.04 -6.05
C LEU A 163 20.62 -5.40 -6.86
N PRO A 164 20.78 -5.73 -8.17
CA PRO A 164 21.81 -5.16 -9.00
C PRO A 164 21.62 -3.65 -9.09
N LEU A 165 22.71 -2.92 -8.86
CA LEU A 165 22.71 -1.47 -9.02
C LEU A 165 22.53 -1.15 -10.50
N LEU A 166 21.31 -0.79 -10.89
CA LEU A 166 21.08 -0.24 -12.21
C LEU A 166 21.85 1.10 -12.31
N PRO A 167 22.57 1.37 -13.41
CA PRO A 167 23.19 2.67 -13.59
C PRO A 167 22.11 3.76 -13.52
N LEU A 168 22.35 4.80 -12.70
CA LEU A 168 21.42 5.91 -12.42
C LEU A 168 20.15 5.53 -11.61
N SER A 169 20.11 4.36 -10.97
CA SER A 169 18.98 3.99 -10.12
C SER A 169 18.95 4.81 -8.83
N ARG A 170 17.76 5.30 -8.47
CA ARG A 170 17.50 5.96 -7.18
C ARG A 170 17.16 4.95 -6.07
N GLN A 171 17.44 3.66 -6.27
CA GLN A 171 16.94 2.57 -5.42
C GLN A 171 17.52 2.57 -3.99
N ARG A 172 18.68 3.20 -3.78
CA ARG A 172 19.34 3.33 -2.47
C ARG A 172 19.38 4.75 -1.92
N MET A 173 18.79 5.72 -2.61
CA MET A 173 18.79 7.10 -2.16
C MET A 173 17.79 7.28 -1.01
N ASP A 174 18.19 8.04 0.00
CA ASP A 174 17.25 8.45 1.04
C ASP A 174 16.19 9.40 0.48
N ALA A 175 15.03 9.49 1.12
CA ALA A 175 13.93 10.35 0.66
C ALA A 175 14.37 11.82 0.54
N VAL A 176 15.24 12.28 1.46
CA VAL A 176 15.79 13.64 1.44
C VAL A 176 16.76 13.82 0.28
N GLU A 177 17.58 12.82 -0.02
CA GLU A 177 18.50 12.84 -1.16
C GLU A 177 17.75 12.78 -2.49
N TRP A 178 16.63 12.05 -2.53
CA TRP A 178 15.77 11.91 -3.71
C TRP A 178 15.19 13.27 -4.15
N LEU A 179 14.80 14.11 -3.19
CA LEU A 179 14.31 15.47 -3.43
C LEU A 179 15.37 16.43 -3.94
N LYS A 180 16.66 16.16 -3.68
CA LYS A 180 17.78 16.97 -4.16
C LYS A 180 18.15 16.66 -5.61
N VAL A 181 17.67 15.55 -6.18
CA VAL A 181 18.00 15.18 -7.55
C VAL A 181 17.21 16.04 -8.53
N PRO A 182 17.86 16.77 -9.44
CA PRO A 182 17.19 17.59 -10.45
C PRO A 182 16.15 16.80 -11.24
N HIS A 183 15.03 17.45 -11.56
CA HIS A 183 13.89 16.82 -12.25
C HIS A 183 14.22 16.44 -13.71
N ALA A 184 15.22 17.09 -14.32
CA ALA A 184 15.64 16.84 -15.70
C ALA A 184 16.82 15.87 -15.76
N TYR A 185 16.60 14.69 -16.37
CA TYR A 185 17.62 13.67 -16.68
C TYR A 185 18.85 14.23 -17.42
N ILE A 186 18.63 15.25 -18.26
CA ILE A 186 19.63 15.91 -19.12
C ILE A 186 20.63 16.76 -18.30
N ALA A 187 20.24 17.19 -17.09
CA ALA A 187 21.08 18.02 -16.23
C ALA A 187 21.86 17.20 -15.19
N SER A 188 21.86 15.87 -15.28
CA SER A 188 22.67 15.04 -14.38
C SER A 188 24.16 15.17 -14.71
N ASP A 189 25.01 15.22 -13.68
CA ASP A 189 26.47 15.32 -13.82
C ASP A 189 27.04 14.23 -14.73
N VAL A 190 26.45 13.03 -14.71
CA VAL A 190 26.84 11.91 -15.57
C VAL A 190 26.64 12.22 -17.06
N HIS A 191 25.60 12.98 -17.42
CA HIS A 191 25.35 13.38 -18.80
C HIS A 191 26.22 14.58 -19.22
N GLN A 192 26.59 15.44 -18.27
CA GLN A 192 27.56 16.53 -18.52
C GLN A 192 28.99 15.99 -18.72
N MET A 193 29.37 14.97 -17.96
CA MET A 193 30.69 14.32 -18.04
C MET A 193 30.87 13.43 -19.27
N ALA A 194 29.78 13.12 -20.00
CA ALA A 194 29.79 12.33 -21.22
C ALA A 194 29.89 13.18 -22.51
N ARG A 195 30.07 14.50 -22.39
CA ARG A 195 30.44 15.41 -23.49
C ARG A 195 31.93 15.70 -23.46
#